data_AF-A0A958C5E3-F1
#
_entry.id   AF-A0A958C5E3-F1
#
_cell.length_a   1.000
_cell.length_b   1.000
_cell.length_c   1.000
_cell.angle_alpha   90.00
_cell.angle_beta   90.00
_cell.angle_gamma   90.00
#
_symmetry.space_group_name_H-M   'P 1'
#
loop_
_entity.id
_entity.type
_entity.pdbx_description
1 polymer ?
#
loop_
_entity_poly.entity_id
_entity_poly.type
_entity_poly.pdbx_seq_one_letter_code
_entity_poly.pdbx_strand_id
1 'polypeptide(L)'
;MHTELATRLAQIETDLRNGTLDRAALFWLTVFADATASADSVRSDHWVEQGLAAAADIPGLDAANLAPRRDLVTRYNLFRFVRLKDNAEFSGASLADLDWQRKYRVSLRPEFAWDLPELRSWAEARWSELGGVDPQFAALEAVLEKYVGGKSAAHPHPQPLSHEGEGSQSQTPAPSPSEGEGWGEGESSQAPDSLPPRSYLLEILHDAQAIFGGWLPRPAVERIAAALAVPQAEVYGVTEFYEMFYTEPVGRKVVRVCQDAP
;
A
#
# COMPACT_ATOMS: atom_id res chain seq x y z
N MET A 1 32.05 12.35 0.58
CA MET A 1 31.28 12.20 -0.66
C MET A 1 32.10 12.50 -1.92
N HIS A 2 32.48 11.45 -2.65
CA HIS A 2 33.12 11.51 -3.96
C HIS A 2 32.24 12.26 -4.98
N THR A 3 32.82 13.11 -5.83
CA THR A 3 32.08 13.96 -6.79
C THR A 3 31.20 13.14 -7.73
N GLU A 4 31.72 12.02 -8.23
CA GLU A 4 30.97 11.11 -9.10
C GLU A 4 29.74 10.49 -8.41
N LEU A 5 29.83 10.19 -7.11
CA LEU A 5 28.68 9.71 -6.35
C LEU A 5 27.63 10.81 -6.22
N ALA A 6 28.07 12.04 -5.91
CA ALA A 6 27.20 13.22 -5.85
C ALA A 6 26.37 13.39 -7.13
N THR A 7 27.04 13.29 -8.29
CA THR A 7 26.40 13.39 -9.60
C THR A 7 25.37 12.29 -9.82
N ARG A 8 25.67 11.05 -9.44
CA ARG A 8 24.75 9.92 -9.57
C ARG A 8 23.52 10.09 -8.67
N LEU A 9 23.72 10.52 -7.42
CA LEU A 9 22.63 10.80 -6.49
C LEU A 9 21.73 11.95 -6.99
N ALA A 10 22.33 13.03 -7.53
CA ALA A 10 21.58 14.12 -8.15
C ALA A 10 20.75 13.67 -9.37
N GLN A 11 21.28 12.74 -10.17
CA GLN A 11 20.53 12.13 -11.27
C GLN A 11 19.36 11.28 -10.76
N ILE A 12 19.57 10.45 -9.73
CA ILE A 12 18.49 9.67 -9.10
C ILE A 12 17.39 10.62 -8.62
N GLU A 13 17.73 11.69 -7.92
CA GLU A 13 16.75 12.67 -7.44
C GLU A 13 15.97 13.31 -8.59
N THR A 14 16.65 13.69 -9.67
CA THR A 14 16.01 14.25 -10.86
C THR A 14 15.02 13.24 -11.47
N ASP A 15 15.42 11.97 -11.57
CA ASP A 15 14.61 10.90 -12.14
C ASP A 15 13.42 10.51 -11.24
N LEU A 16 13.56 10.63 -9.92
CA LEU A 16 12.46 10.46 -8.98
C LEU A 16 11.43 11.60 -9.14
N ARG A 17 11.90 12.85 -9.21
CA ARG A 17 11.02 14.03 -9.32
C ARG A 17 10.29 14.11 -10.66
N ASN A 18 10.90 13.63 -11.74
CA ASN A 18 10.28 13.59 -13.06
C ASN A 18 9.44 12.32 -13.31
N GLY A 19 9.42 11.38 -12.37
CA GLY A 19 8.67 10.13 -12.45
C GLY A 19 9.25 9.07 -13.40
N THR A 20 10.48 9.25 -13.89
CA THR A 20 11.17 8.24 -14.73
C THR A 20 11.84 7.14 -13.92
N LEU A 21 11.99 7.33 -12.60
CA LEU A 21 12.35 6.30 -11.65
C LEU A 21 11.26 6.19 -10.59
N ASP A 22 10.78 4.98 -10.35
CA ASP A 22 9.81 4.72 -9.29
C ASP A 22 10.44 4.93 -7.91
N ARG A 23 9.71 5.56 -6.98
CA ARG A 23 10.15 5.78 -5.58
C ARG A 23 10.52 4.50 -4.83
N ALA A 24 10.00 3.34 -5.23
CA ALA A 24 10.43 2.06 -4.69
C ALA A 24 11.93 1.82 -4.92
N ALA A 25 12.53 2.42 -5.96
CA ALA A 25 13.99 2.41 -6.13
C ALA A 25 14.70 3.10 -4.95
N LEU A 26 14.16 4.22 -4.46
CA LEU A 26 14.71 4.91 -3.29
C LEU A 26 14.56 4.05 -2.03
N PHE A 27 13.42 3.38 -1.86
CA PHE A 27 13.24 2.40 -0.78
C PHE A 27 14.33 1.32 -0.82
N TRP A 28 14.53 0.70 -1.99
CA TRP A 28 15.54 -0.35 -2.16
C TRP A 28 16.96 0.13 -1.86
N LEU A 29 17.26 1.40 -2.17
CA LEU A 29 18.54 2.03 -1.82
C LEU A 29 18.70 2.20 -0.31
N THR A 30 17.65 2.64 0.40
CA THR A 30 17.66 2.76 1.87
C THR A 30 17.87 1.39 2.53
N VAL A 31 17.10 0.38 2.09
CA VAL A 31 17.26 -1.00 2.59
C VAL A 31 18.68 -1.52 2.36
N PHE A 32 19.27 -1.23 1.19
CA PHE A 32 20.67 -1.60 0.92
C PHE A 32 21.63 -0.92 1.90
N ALA A 33 21.51 0.40 2.06
CA ALA A 33 22.39 1.18 2.92
C ALA A 33 22.34 0.66 4.36
N ASP A 34 21.14 0.34 4.85
CA ASP A 34 20.93 -0.24 6.18
C ASP A 34 21.52 -1.65 6.31
N ALA A 35 21.28 -2.52 5.32
CA ALA A 35 21.79 -3.88 5.31
C ALA A 35 23.33 -3.93 5.31
N THR A 36 23.96 -2.92 4.72
CA THR A 36 25.43 -2.79 4.66
C THR A 36 26.04 -1.94 5.77
N ALA A 37 25.24 -1.44 6.71
CA ALA A 37 25.75 -0.59 7.79
C ALA A 37 26.74 -1.31 8.72
N SER A 38 26.62 -2.64 8.86
CA SER A 38 27.49 -3.49 9.69
C SER A 38 28.48 -4.34 8.88
N ALA A 39 28.36 -4.36 7.55
CA ALA A 39 29.19 -5.14 6.66
C ALA A 39 29.25 -4.46 5.28
N ASP A 40 30.43 -4.37 4.67
CA ASP A 40 30.64 -3.69 3.37
C ASP A 40 29.87 -4.31 2.18
N SER A 41 29.12 -5.39 2.42
CA SER A 41 28.32 -6.06 1.41
C SER A 41 27.14 -6.82 2.02
N VAL A 42 26.10 -7.01 1.21
CA VAL A 42 24.91 -7.81 1.53
C VAL A 42 24.74 -8.94 0.51
N ARG A 43 24.17 -10.08 0.94
CA ARG A 43 23.81 -11.15 0.01
C ARG A 43 22.55 -10.74 -0.77
N SER A 44 22.52 -10.97 -2.08
CA SER A 44 21.46 -10.45 -2.95
C SER A 44 20.04 -10.93 -2.60
N ASP A 45 19.91 -12.15 -2.10
CA ASP A 45 18.65 -12.71 -1.56
C ASP A 45 18.29 -12.10 -0.20
N HIS A 46 19.27 -11.91 0.68
CA HIS A 46 19.02 -11.26 1.98
C HIS A 46 18.58 -9.80 1.82
N TRP A 47 19.16 -9.08 0.87
CA TRP A 47 18.71 -7.72 0.53
C TRP A 47 17.23 -7.72 0.13
N VAL A 48 16.80 -8.68 -0.70
CA VAL A 48 15.39 -8.82 -1.11
C VAL A 48 14.50 -9.20 0.07
N GLU A 49 14.90 -10.19 0.88
CA GLU A 49 14.16 -10.62 2.06
C GLU A 49 13.94 -9.46 3.05
N GLN A 50 14.98 -8.68 3.35
CA GLN A 50 14.89 -7.51 4.23
C GLN A 50 14.00 -6.42 3.63
N GLY A 51 14.10 -6.17 2.32
CA GLY A 51 13.25 -5.16 1.66
C GLY A 51 11.78 -5.56 1.64
N LEU A 52 11.45 -6.82 1.37
CA LEU A 52 10.07 -7.31 1.43
C LEU A 52 9.51 -7.23 2.87
N ALA A 53 10.32 -7.58 3.87
CA ALA A 53 9.92 -7.46 5.27
C ALA A 53 9.69 -6.00 5.67
N ALA A 54 10.60 -5.09 5.32
CA ALA A 54 10.48 -3.66 5.67
C ALA A 54 9.34 -2.95 4.91
N ALA A 55 8.99 -3.42 3.71
CA ALA A 55 7.90 -2.85 2.92
C ALA A 55 6.51 -3.25 3.44
N ALA A 56 6.39 -4.35 4.20
CA ALA A 56 5.11 -4.82 4.72
C ALA A 56 4.39 -3.76 5.58
N ASP A 57 5.16 -2.90 6.24
CA ASP A 57 4.66 -1.83 7.11
C ASP A 57 4.49 -0.48 6.38
N ILE A 58 4.68 -0.43 5.05
CA ILE A 58 4.65 0.80 4.25
C ILE A 58 3.46 0.76 3.27
N PRO A 59 2.34 1.43 3.58
CA PRO A 59 1.17 1.45 2.72
C PRO A 59 1.47 2.00 1.32
N GLY A 60 1.00 1.28 0.29
CA GLY A 60 1.13 1.69 -1.11
C GLY A 60 2.50 1.43 -1.76
N LEU A 61 3.44 0.82 -1.04
CA LEU A 61 4.72 0.41 -1.58
C LEU A 61 4.66 -1.03 -2.09
N ASP A 62 4.62 -1.21 -3.42
CA ASP A 62 4.76 -2.53 -4.03
C ASP A 62 6.24 -2.93 -4.14
N ALA A 63 6.81 -3.42 -3.04
CA ALA A 63 8.17 -3.96 -3.05
C ALA A 63 8.26 -5.35 -3.71
N ALA A 64 7.14 -6.04 -3.96
CA ALA A 64 7.15 -7.31 -4.70
C ALA A 64 7.48 -7.08 -6.17
N ASN A 65 7.12 -5.92 -6.72
CA ASN A 65 7.65 -5.45 -7.99
C ASN A 65 9.15 -5.09 -7.85
N LEU A 66 10.01 -5.99 -8.32
CA LEU A 66 11.46 -5.80 -8.30
C LEU A 66 12.00 -4.92 -9.44
N ALA A 67 11.16 -4.43 -10.37
CA ALA A 67 11.62 -3.60 -11.49
C ALA A 67 12.35 -2.32 -11.03
N PRO A 68 11.83 -1.53 -10.06
CA PRO A 68 12.52 -0.33 -9.55
C PRO A 68 13.89 -0.62 -8.96
N ARG A 69 14.05 -1.77 -8.28
CA ARG A 69 15.35 -2.23 -7.76
C ARG A 69 16.33 -2.54 -8.88
N ARG A 70 15.86 -3.19 -9.95
CA ARG A 70 16.70 -3.54 -11.11
C ARG A 70 17.14 -2.27 -11.84
N ASP A 71 16.24 -1.32 -12.01
CA ASP A 71 16.53 -0.01 -12.60
C ASP A 71 17.57 0.76 -11.78
N LEU A 72 17.42 0.77 -10.45
CA LEU A 72 18.41 1.35 -9.54
C LEU A 72 19.81 0.76 -9.76
N VAL A 73 19.89 -0.58 -9.88
CA VAL A 73 21.16 -1.29 -10.06
C VAL A 73 21.79 -1.01 -11.42
N THR A 74 21.01 -1.03 -12.49
CA THR A 74 21.54 -0.98 -13.87
C THR A 74 21.78 0.45 -14.37
N ARG A 75 20.96 1.43 -13.97
CA ARG A 75 21.02 2.80 -14.53
C ARG A 75 22.09 3.67 -13.89
N TYR A 76 22.25 3.58 -12.58
CA TYR A 76 23.07 4.54 -11.84
C TYR A 76 24.47 4.01 -11.50
N ASN A 77 24.75 2.75 -11.83
CA ASN A 77 26.08 2.13 -11.71
C ASN A 77 26.77 2.43 -10.36
N LEU A 78 26.01 2.26 -9.29
CA LEU A 78 26.45 2.41 -7.90
C LEU A 78 27.04 1.13 -7.33
N PHE A 79 26.63 -0.01 -7.86
CA PHE A 79 26.83 -1.32 -7.25
C PHE A 79 27.89 -2.14 -7.96
N ARG A 80 28.48 -3.04 -7.19
CA ARG A 80 29.33 -4.14 -7.62
C ARG A 80 28.67 -5.45 -7.17
N PHE A 81 28.50 -6.37 -8.10
CA PHE A 81 27.92 -7.69 -7.87
C PHE A 81 28.99 -8.76 -8.09
N VAL A 82 29.27 -9.58 -7.08
CA VAL A 82 30.19 -10.72 -7.19
C VAL A 82 29.39 -12.00 -7.05
N ARG A 83 29.35 -12.83 -8.10
CA ARG A 83 28.60 -14.08 -8.09
C ARG A 83 29.23 -15.07 -7.13
N LEU A 84 28.44 -15.61 -6.19
CA LEU A 84 28.98 -16.47 -5.12
C LEU A 84 29.53 -17.81 -5.63
N LYS A 85 29.10 -18.28 -6.80
CA LYS A 85 29.50 -19.59 -7.34
C LYS A 85 30.95 -19.61 -7.84
N ASP A 86 31.37 -18.56 -8.52
CA ASP A 86 32.64 -18.52 -9.28
C ASP A 86 33.37 -17.19 -9.16
N ASN A 87 32.89 -16.27 -8.30
CA ASN A 87 33.42 -14.93 -8.09
C ASN A 87 33.45 -14.07 -9.36
N ALA A 88 32.63 -14.37 -10.37
CA ALA A 88 32.46 -13.49 -11.52
C ALA A 88 31.93 -12.12 -11.06
N GLU A 89 32.58 -11.06 -11.51
CA GLU A 89 32.30 -9.69 -11.09
C GLU A 89 31.50 -8.95 -12.17
N PHE A 90 30.49 -8.19 -11.73
CA PHE A 90 29.61 -7.40 -12.56
C PHE A 90 29.50 -5.98 -11.98
N SER A 91 29.79 -5.00 -12.83
CA SER A 91 29.63 -3.56 -12.57
C SER A 91 29.50 -2.81 -13.90
N GLY A 92 29.02 -1.56 -13.88
CA GLY A 92 28.84 -0.78 -15.10
C GLY A 92 27.86 -1.45 -16.06
N ALA A 93 28.21 -1.47 -17.35
CA ALA A 93 27.35 -2.01 -18.41
C ALA A 93 27.01 -3.51 -18.21
N SER A 94 27.91 -4.28 -17.58
CA SER A 94 27.68 -5.73 -17.34
C SER A 94 26.56 -6.03 -16.34
N LEU A 95 26.07 -5.04 -15.60
CA LEU A 95 24.92 -5.20 -14.70
C LEU A 95 23.61 -5.43 -15.47
N ALA A 96 23.53 -5.00 -16.74
CA ALA A 96 22.37 -5.26 -17.59
C ALA A 96 22.18 -6.76 -17.87
N ASP A 97 23.27 -7.52 -17.87
CA ASP A 97 23.31 -8.95 -18.19
C ASP A 97 23.26 -9.86 -16.94
N LEU A 98 22.94 -9.29 -15.77
CA LEU A 98 22.83 -10.05 -14.53
C LEU A 98 21.77 -11.16 -14.63
N ASP A 99 22.19 -12.39 -14.33
CA ASP A 99 21.28 -13.51 -14.09
C ASP A 99 20.67 -13.38 -12.68
N TRP A 100 19.53 -12.70 -12.59
CA TRP A 100 18.81 -12.43 -11.34
C TRP A 100 18.35 -13.68 -10.58
N GLN A 101 18.46 -14.88 -11.15
CA GLN A 101 18.18 -16.15 -10.46
C GLN A 101 19.37 -16.67 -9.64
N ARG A 102 20.55 -16.04 -9.76
CA ARG A 102 21.77 -16.43 -9.02
C ARG A 102 21.95 -15.61 -7.75
N LYS A 103 22.80 -16.12 -6.87
CA LYS A 103 23.19 -15.45 -5.64
C LYS A 103 24.46 -14.65 -5.83
N TYR A 104 24.43 -13.42 -5.36
CA TYR A 104 25.53 -12.46 -5.45
C TYR A 104 25.85 -11.90 -4.07
N ARG A 105 27.11 -11.50 -3.89
CA ARG A 105 27.50 -10.50 -2.91
C ARG A 105 27.38 -9.14 -3.57
N VAL A 106 26.57 -8.26 -2.98
CA VAL A 106 26.30 -6.91 -3.47
C VAL A 106 27.00 -5.93 -2.55
N SER A 107 27.82 -5.06 -3.11
CA SER A 107 28.44 -3.94 -2.40
C SER A 107 28.31 -2.67 -3.23
N LEU A 108 28.63 -1.52 -2.64
CA LEU A 108 28.97 -0.37 -3.45
C LEU A 108 30.21 -0.69 -4.29
N ARG A 109 30.36 0.03 -5.40
CA ARG A 109 31.62 0.02 -6.13
C ARG A 109 32.76 0.50 -5.20
N PRO A 110 33.98 -0.05 -5.33
CA PRO A 110 35.08 0.24 -4.41
C PRO A 110 35.39 1.74 -4.25
N GLU A 111 35.24 2.52 -5.32
CA GLU A 111 35.41 3.98 -5.28
C GLU A 111 34.39 4.73 -4.42
N PHE A 112 33.23 4.13 -4.14
CA PHE A 112 32.16 4.72 -3.33
C PHE A 112 32.07 4.08 -1.94
N ALA A 113 32.91 3.08 -1.64
CA ALA A 113 32.80 2.31 -0.40
C ALA A 113 32.92 3.18 0.85
N TRP A 114 33.79 4.19 0.83
CA TRP A 114 33.96 5.13 1.94
C TRP A 114 32.83 6.15 2.10
N ASP A 115 32.01 6.35 1.06
CA ASP A 115 30.89 7.30 1.08
C ASP A 115 29.56 6.65 1.51
N LEU A 116 29.60 5.41 2.00
CA LEU A 116 28.41 4.70 2.46
C LEU A 116 27.61 5.49 3.53
N PRO A 117 28.25 6.14 4.53
CA PRO A 117 27.51 6.97 5.49
C PRO A 117 26.79 8.15 4.85
N GLU A 118 27.42 8.84 3.89
CA GLU A 118 26.81 9.95 3.17
C GLU A 118 25.68 9.48 2.24
N LEU A 119 25.85 8.34 1.56
CA LEU A 119 24.79 7.73 0.76
C LEU A 119 23.58 7.37 1.63
N ARG A 120 23.82 6.80 2.82
CA ARG A 120 22.76 6.49 3.78
C ARG A 120 22.01 7.74 4.23
N SER A 121 22.74 8.76 4.69
CA SER A 121 22.14 10.03 5.13
C SER A 121 21.36 10.70 4.00
N TRP A 122 21.88 10.65 2.77
CA TRP A 122 21.18 11.15 1.59
C TRP A 122 19.90 10.35 1.30
N ALA A 123 19.97 9.01 1.33
CA ALA A 123 18.83 8.15 1.06
C ALA A 123 17.72 8.34 2.10
N GLU A 124 18.07 8.44 3.39
CA GLU A 124 17.14 8.76 4.48
C GLU A 124 16.47 10.12 4.29
N ALA A 125 17.26 11.16 3.97
CA ALA A 125 16.73 12.50 3.75
C ALA A 125 15.78 12.56 2.53
N ARG A 126 16.17 11.92 1.41
CA ARG A 126 15.30 11.84 0.22
C ARG A 126 14.09 10.97 0.48
N TRP A 127 14.21 9.89 1.26
CA TRP A 127 13.07 9.02 1.60
C TRP A 127 12.05 9.79 2.43
N SER A 128 12.51 10.60 3.40
CA SER A 128 11.64 11.49 4.16
C SER A 128 10.96 12.56 3.30
N GLU A 129 11.59 13.01 2.22
CA GLU A 129 11.04 14.08 1.35
C GLU A 129 10.17 13.55 0.20
N LEU A 130 10.65 12.52 -0.50
CA LEU A 130 10.10 12.00 -1.76
C LEU A 130 9.53 10.59 -1.62
N GLY A 131 10.03 9.82 -0.65
CA GLY A 131 9.67 8.43 -0.39
C GLY A 131 8.58 8.25 0.66
N GLY A 132 7.97 9.35 1.15
CA GLY A 132 6.84 9.30 2.07
C GLY A 132 5.69 8.43 1.56
N VAL A 133 4.76 8.10 2.47
CA VAL A 133 3.54 7.34 2.17
C VAL A 133 2.96 7.85 0.85
N ASP A 134 2.67 6.94 -0.08
CA ASP A 134 2.11 7.31 -1.37
C ASP A 134 1.00 8.35 -1.17
N PRO A 135 0.96 9.49 -1.89
CA PRO A 135 0.01 10.56 -1.58
C PRO A 135 -1.45 10.11 -1.55
N GLN A 136 -1.79 9.11 -2.36
CA GLN A 136 -3.11 8.49 -2.37
C GLN A 136 -3.28 7.61 -1.12
N PHE A 137 -2.29 6.81 -0.72
CA PHE A 137 -2.33 6.09 0.55
C PHE A 137 -2.28 7.00 1.77
N ALA A 138 -1.55 8.11 1.77
CA ALA A 138 -1.55 9.10 2.83
C ALA A 138 -2.94 9.75 2.95
N ALA A 139 -3.58 10.04 1.82
CA ALA A 139 -4.97 10.47 1.78
C ALA A 139 -5.92 9.39 2.31
N LEU A 140 -5.68 8.11 1.98
CA LEU A 140 -6.43 6.99 2.52
C LEU A 140 -6.27 6.87 4.03
N GLU A 141 -5.06 7.04 4.57
CA GLU A 141 -4.82 7.07 6.01
C GLU A 141 -5.63 8.20 6.68
N ALA A 142 -5.64 9.39 6.09
CA ALA A 142 -6.43 10.51 6.62
C ALA A 142 -7.94 10.22 6.60
N VAL A 143 -8.44 9.53 5.56
CA VAL A 143 -9.82 9.03 5.51
C VAL A 143 -10.05 8.01 6.61
N LEU A 144 -9.18 7.01 6.75
CA LEU A 144 -9.33 5.97 7.76
C LEU A 144 -9.29 6.56 9.18
N GLU A 145 -8.41 7.52 9.46
CA GLU A 145 -8.35 8.22 10.75
C GLU A 145 -9.64 8.98 11.04
N LYS A 146 -10.25 9.62 10.03
CA LYS A 146 -11.57 10.27 10.15
C LYS A 146 -12.66 9.30 10.61
N TYR A 147 -12.65 8.05 10.16
CA TYR A 147 -13.69 7.06 10.46
C TYR A 147 -13.37 6.14 11.66
N VAL A 148 -12.09 5.84 11.90
CA VAL A 148 -11.61 4.90 12.94
C VAL A 148 -11.15 5.64 14.20
N GLY A 149 -10.64 6.87 14.08
CA GLY A 149 -9.97 7.61 15.15
C GLY A 149 -10.87 8.31 16.18
N GLY A 150 -12.20 8.14 16.12
CA GLY A 150 -13.09 8.50 17.23
C GLY A 150 -13.02 9.96 17.71
N LYS A 151 -13.41 10.91 16.87
CA LYS A 151 -14.35 11.95 17.33
C LYS A 151 -15.65 11.68 16.62
N SER A 152 -16.64 11.25 17.39
CA SER A 152 -18.05 11.19 16.99
C SER A 152 -18.48 12.59 16.51
N ALA A 153 -18.20 12.90 15.26
CA ALA A 153 -18.94 13.91 14.53
C ALA A 153 -20.13 13.14 13.99
N ALA A 154 -21.22 13.16 14.76
CA ALA A 154 -22.54 12.75 14.33
C ALA A 154 -22.81 13.36 12.95
N HIS A 155 -22.53 12.61 11.89
CA HIS A 155 -23.06 12.88 10.57
C HIS A 155 -24.43 12.22 10.53
N PRO A 156 -25.45 12.93 10.05
CA PRO A 156 -26.78 12.38 10.00
C PRO A 156 -26.71 11.15 9.10
N HIS A 157 -27.13 10.00 9.64
CA HIS A 157 -27.64 8.92 8.80
C HIS A 157 -28.54 9.56 7.73
N PRO A 158 -28.41 9.19 6.44
CA PRO A 158 -29.46 9.55 5.48
C PRO A 158 -30.76 9.03 6.05
N GLN A 159 -31.65 9.95 6.44
CA GLN A 159 -32.96 9.56 6.93
C GLN A 159 -33.62 8.75 5.81
N PRO A 160 -34.26 7.61 6.12
CA PRO A 160 -35.09 6.95 5.13
C PRO A 160 -36.09 7.98 4.63
N LEU A 161 -36.12 8.17 3.30
CA LEU A 161 -37.08 9.05 2.63
C LEU A 161 -38.49 8.67 3.11
N SER A 162 -39.04 9.50 4.01
CA SER A 162 -40.43 9.41 4.41
C SER A 162 -41.27 9.84 3.21
N HIS A 163 -41.68 8.87 2.40
CA HIS A 163 -42.78 9.06 1.47
C HIS A 163 -44.06 9.20 2.29
N GLU A 164 -44.46 10.45 2.53
CA GLU A 164 -45.86 10.77 2.81
C GLU A 164 -46.64 10.57 1.52
N GLY A 165 -47.47 9.53 1.51
CA GLY A 165 -48.40 9.19 0.44
C GLY A 165 -49.52 8.36 1.02
N GLU A 166 -50.65 9.00 1.24
CA GLU A 166 -51.85 8.48 1.89
C GLU A 166 -52.43 7.24 1.20
N GLY A 167 -52.97 6.33 2.03
CA GLY A 167 -54.18 5.56 1.71
C GLY A 167 -53.99 4.18 1.07
N SER A 168 -54.09 3.12 1.88
CA SER A 168 -55.25 2.21 1.85
C SER A 168 -55.05 1.04 2.82
N GLN A 169 -56.10 0.73 3.57
CA GLN A 169 -56.19 -0.35 4.55
C GLN A 169 -56.08 -1.72 3.87
N SER A 170 -55.39 -2.70 4.47
CA SER A 170 -56.00 -3.98 4.95
C SER A 170 -54.98 -5.06 5.35
N GLN A 171 -55.14 -5.51 6.60
CA GLN A 171 -55.09 -6.90 7.12
C GLN A 171 -53.78 -7.73 7.12
N THR A 172 -53.27 -7.93 8.35
CA THR A 172 -52.53 -9.12 8.81
C THR A 172 -53.45 -10.36 8.84
N PRO A 173 -52.89 -11.58 8.88
CA PRO A 173 -52.84 -12.25 10.18
C PRO A 173 -51.52 -13.00 10.49
N ALA A 174 -51.25 -13.15 11.78
CA ALA A 174 -50.17 -13.94 12.38
C ALA A 174 -50.36 -15.46 12.17
N PRO A 175 -49.34 -16.28 12.51
CA PRO A 175 -49.45 -16.96 13.81
C PRO A 175 -48.14 -17.07 14.61
N SER A 176 -48.30 -17.14 15.94
CA SER A 176 -47.39 -17.74 16.95
C SER A 176 -48.25 -18.79 17.72
N PRO A 177 -47.75 -19.69 18.61
CA PRO A 177 -46.41 -19.75 19.24
C PRO A 177 -45.80 -21.17 19.37
N SER A 178 -44.51 -21.25 19.71
CA SER A 178 -44.01 -22.32 20.59
C SER A 178 -42.86 -21.81 21.44
N GLU A 179 -43.10 -21.87 22.75
CA GLU A 179 -42.25 -21.43 23.85
C GLU A 179 -41.05 -22.36 24.07
N GLY A 180 -39.99 -21.81 24.66
CA GLY A 180 -39.01 -22.59 25.43
C GLY A 180 -37.57 -22.35 25.02
N GLU A 181 -36.91 -21.40 25.68
CA GLU A 181 -35.68 -21.64 26.48
C GLU A 181 -34.94 -20.30 26.70
N GLY A 182 -34.93 -19.87 27.96
CA GLY A 182 -34.34 -18.61 28.39
C GLY A 182 -32.82 -18.67 28.40
N TRP A 183 -32.19 -17.62 27.89
CA TRP A 183 -30.78 -17.37 28.12
C TRP A 183 -30.64 -16.52 29.38
N GLY A 184 -30.11 -17.16 30.42
CA GLY A 184 -29.90 -16.57 31.74
C GLY A 184 -28.88 -15.42 31.71
N GLU A 185 -29.15 -14.44 32.57
CA GLU A 185 -28.24 -13.37 32.96
C GLU A 185 -27.01 -13.96 33.67
N GLY A 186 -25.81 -13.55 33.24
CA GLY A 186 -24.57 -13.97 33.90
C GLY A 186 -23.29 -13.48 33.21
N GLU A 187 -22.80 -12.34 33.70
CA GLU A 187 -21.38 -11.94 33.78
C GLU A 187 -20.60 -11.54 32.51
N SER A 188 -20.52 -10.20 32.38
CA SER A 188 -19.40 -9.37 31.90
C SER A 188 -18.10 -10.09 31.55
N SER A 189 -17.76 -10.01 30.27
CA SER A 189 -16.37 -9.92 29.80
C SER A 189 -16.31 -8.72 28.86
N GLN A 190 -15.63 -7.65 29.30
CA GLN A 190 -15.49 -6.39 28.56
C GLN A 190 -14.98 -6.65 27.13
N ALA A 191 -15.85 -6.44 26.15
CA ALA A 191 -15.44 -6.20 24.77
C ALA A 191 -14.80 -4.80 24.70
N PRO A 192 -13.71 -4.60 23.94
CA PRO A 192 -13.10 -3.27 23.83
C PRO A 192 -14.12 -2.28 23.26
N ASP A 193 -14.32 -1.17 23.99
CA ASP A 193 -15.13 -0.04 23.57
C ASP A 193 -14.68 0.43 22.17
N SER A 194 -15.61 0.34 21.21
CA SER A 194 -15.54 0.87 19.83
C SER A 194 -14.51 0.27 18.88
N LEU A 195 -14.80 -0.91 18.33
CA LEU A 195 -14.38 -1.20 16.95
C LEU A 195 -15.14 -0.25 16.01
N PRO A 196 -14.50 0.35 14.99
CA PRO A 196 -15.21 1.17 14.01
C PRO A 196 -16.32 0.31 13.39
N PRO A 197 -17.58 0.73 13.48
CA PRO A 197 -18.66 -0.12 13.03
C PRO A 197 -18.52 -0.31 11.52
N ARG A 198 -18.68 -1.56 11.10
CA ARG A 198 -18.85 -2.06 9.73
C ARG A 198 -19.70 -1.13 8.84
N SER A 199 -20.56 -0.33 9.46
CA SER A 199 -21.38 0.71 8.85
C SER A 199 -20.63 1.75 8.03
N TYR A 200 -19.34 2.02 8.29
CA TYR A 200 -18.58 3.03 7.52
C TYR A 200 -17.87 2.48 6.28
N LEU A 201 -17.95 1.17 6.02
CA LEU A 201 -17.20 0.53 4.94
C LEU A 201 -17.56 1.12 3.57
N LEU A 202 -18.84 1.40 3.31
CA LEU A 202 -19.29 1.96 2.04
C LEU A 202 -18.72 3.36 1.81
N GLU A 203 -18.79 4.23 2.81
CA GLU A 203 -18.26 5.60 2.74
C GLU A 203 -16.73 5.60 2.56
N ILE A 204 -16.02 4.73 3.28
CA ILE A 204 -14.57 4.58 3.14
C ILE A 204 -14.20 4.11 1.74
N LEU A 205 -14.93 3.14 1.18
CA LEU A 205 -14.69 2.64 -0.18
C LEU A 205 -14.96 3.73 -1.23
N HIS A 206 -15.94 4.61 -1.01
CA HIS A 206 -16.19 5.75 -1.89
C HIS A 206 -15.05 6.76 -1.88
N ASP A 207 -14.64 7.18 -0.68
CA ASP A 207 -13.53 8.13 -0.51
C ASP A 207 -12.23 7.54 -1.08
N ALA A 208 -11.95 6.27 -0.81
CA ALA A 208 -10.81 5.56 -1.36
C ALA A 208 -10.85 5.49 -2.89
N GLN A 209 -11.98 5.11 -3.50
CA GLN A 209 -12.09 5.03 -4.95
C GLN A 209 -11.85 6.40 -5.62
N ALA A 210 -12.31 7.49 -4.99
CA ALA A 210 -12.04 8.85 -5.47
C ALA A 210 -10.55 9.19 -5.40
N ILE A 211 -9.88 8.84 -4.30
CA ILE A 211 -8.45 9.02 -4.07
C ILE A 211 -7.61 8.28 -5.14
N PHE A 212 -8.00 7.06 -5.49
CA PHE A 212 -7.28 6.20 -6.45
C PHE A 212 -7.70 6.41 -7.92
N GLY A 213 -8.39 7.50 -8.22
CA GLY A 213 -8.68 7.90 -9.60
C GLY A 213 -9.84 7.15 -10.25
N GLY A 214 -10.76 6.62 -9.45
CA GLY A 214 -12.01 6.02 -9.92
C GLY A 214 -12.08 4.50 -9.81
N TRP A 215 -11.08 3.84 -9.24
CA TRP A 215 -11.09 2.41 -8.96
C TRP A 215 -10.33 2.11 -7.66
N LEU A 216 -10.46 0.88 -7.14
CA LEU A 216 -9.93 0.43 -5.87
C LEU A 216 -8.81 -0.60 -6.10
N PRO A 217 -7.54 -0.19 -6.04
CA PRO A 217 -6.44 -1.13 -6.16
C PRO A 217 -6.40 -2.07 -4.96
N ARG A 218 -5.95 -3.31 -5.20
CA ARG A 218 -5.86 -4.35 -4.16
C ARG A 218 -5.18 -3.88 -2.86
N PRO A 219 -4.04 -3.16 -2.88
CA PRO A 219 -3.42 -2.71 -1.64
C PRO A 219 -4.27 -1.70 -0.85
N ALA A 220 -5.15 -0.93 -1.52
CA ALA A 220 -6.10 -0.06 -0.83
C ALA A 220 -7.19 -0.87 -0.11
N VAL A 221 -7.73 -1.89 -0.77
CA VAL A 221 -8.70 -2.83 -0.18
C VAL A 221 -8.11 -3.55 1.03
N GLU A 222 -6.87 -4.04 0.92
CA GLU A 222 -6.13 -4.68 2.02
C GLU A 222 -5.97 -3.72 3.20
N ARG A 223 -5.61 -2.47 2.92
CA ARG A 223 -5.41 -1.45 3.95
C ARG A 223 -6.71 -1.09 4.68
N ILE A 224 -7.82 -0.96 3.94
CA ILE A 224 -9.15 -0.70 4.50
C ILE A 224 -9.60 -1.87 5.38
N ALA A 225 -9.44 -3.11 4.91
CA ALA A 225 -9.78 -4.31 5.68
C ALA A 225 -9.01 -4.36 7.01
N ALA A 226 -7.70 -4.09 6.96
CA ALA A 226 -6.85 -4.04 8.15
C ALA A 226 -7.26 -2.92 9.12
N ALA A 227 -7.58 -1.71 8.63
CA ALA A 227 -8.02 -0.60 9.47
C ALA A 227 -9.35 -0.87 10.19
N LEU A 228 -10.27 -1.54 9.53
CA LEU A 228 -11.59 -1.86 10.08
C LEU A 228 -11.60 -3.18 10.87
N ALA A 229 -10.46 -3.87 10.95
CA ALA A 229 -10.34 -5.20 11.55
C ALA A 229 -11.37 -6.21 11.00
N VAL A 230 -11.63 -6.17 9.68
CA VAL A 230 -12.51 -7.11 8.98
C VAL A 230 -11.72 -7.97 7.98
N PRO A 231 -12.19 -9.18 7.64
CA PRO A 231 -11.54 -9.99 6.62
C PRO A 231 -11.51 -9.32 5.24
N GLN A 232 -10.40 -9.45 4.50
CA GLN A 232 -10.29 -8.92 3.13
C GLN A 232 -11.39 -9.45 2.20
N ALA A 233 -11.74 -10.73 2.33
CA ALA A 233 -12.81 -11.37 1.56
C ALA A 233 -14.17 -10.69 1.74
N GLU A 234 -14.40 -10.08 2.91
CA GLU A 234 -15.63 -9.35 3.20
C GLU A 234 -15.67 -8.02 2.45
N VAL A 235 -14.56 -7.28 2.44
CA VAL A 235 -14.46 -6.03 1.69
C VAL A 235 -14.61 -6.30 0.19
N TYR A 236 -13.98 -7.36 -0.32
CA TYR A 236 -14.17 -7.78 -1.70
C TYR A 236 -15.64 -8.13 -2.01
N GLY A 237 -16.31 -8.85 -1.11
CA GLY A 237 -17.73 -9.13 -1.25
C GLY A 237 -18.59 -7.87 -1.40
N VAL A 238 -18.27 -6.79 -0.67
CA VAL A 238 -18.95 -5.50 -0.84
C VAL A 238 -18.62 -4.83 -2.17
N THR A 239 -17.35 -4.82 -2.57
CA THR A 239 -16.94 -4.22 -3.86
C THR A 239 -17.49 -4.96 -5.07
N GLU A 240 -17.71 -6.26 -4.97
CA GLU A 240 -18.30 -7.09 -6.04
C GLU A 240 -19.83 -7.01 -6.04
N PHE A 241 -20.46 -6.81 -4.87
CA PHE A 241 -21.91 -6.71 -4.74
C PHE A 241 -22.47 -5.38 -5.27
N TYR A 242 -21.79 -4.26 -4.99
CA TYR A 242 -22.23 -2.95 -5.45
C TYR A 242 -21.52 -2.56 -6.75
N GLU A 243 -22.28 -2.45 -7.84
CA GLU A 243 -21.79 -2.03 -9.17
C GLU A 243 -21.13 -0.63 -9.19
N MET A 244 -21.19 0.14 -8.11
CA MET A 244 -20.56 1.46 -7.98
C MET A 244 -19.06 1.40 -7.70
N PHE A 245 -18.54 0.25 -7.32
CA PHE A 245 -17.12 0.03 -7.05
C PHE A 245 -16.46 -0.72 -8.21
N TYR A 246 -15.24 -0.33 -8.52
CA TYR A 246 -14.43 -0.92 -9.57
C TYR A 246 -13.12 -1.40 -8.96
N THR A 247 -12.82 -2.69 -9.06
CA THR A 247 -11.56 -3.28 -8.59
C THR A 247 -10.50 -3.33 -9.70
N GLU A 248 -10.86 -2.88 -10.90
CA GLU A 248 -9.98 -2.75 -12.06
C GLU A 248 -10.00 -1.31 -12.61
N PRO A 249 -8.93 -0.86 -13.31
CA PRO A 249 -8.87 0.49 -13.85
C PRO A 249 -10.01 0.78 -14.84
N VAL A 250 -10.74 1.87 -14.59
CA VAL A 250 -11.81 2.36 -15.46
C VAL A 250 -11.42 3.69 -16.12
N GLY A 251 -12.13 4.05 -17.19
CA GLY A 251 -11.94 5.35 -17.84
C GLY A 251 -12.33 6.52 -16.93
N ARG A 252 -11.73 7.70 -17.15
CA ARG A 252 -12.01 8.94 -16.39
C ARG A 252 -13.49 9.36 -16.34
N LYS A 253 -14.28 8.88 -17.30
CA LYS A 253 -15.73 9.10 -17.35
C LYS A 253 -16.40 7.75 -17.55
N VAL A 254 -17.23 7.36 -16.59
CA VAL A 254 -18.09 6.18 -16.72
C VAL A 254 -19.48 6.63 -17.15
N VAL A 255 -19.95 6.12 -18.29
CA VAL A 255 -21.30 6.38 -18.80
C VAL A 255 -22.18 5.19 -18.45
N ARG A 256 -23.23 5.42 -17.66
CA ARG A 256 -24.22 4.40 -17.31
C ARG A 256 -25.49 4.63 -18.12
N VAL A 257 -25.92 3.61 -18.85
CA VAL A 257 -27.14 3.63 -19.66
C VAL A 257 -28.16 2.73 -18.99
N CYS A 258 -29.25 3.31 -18.48
CA CYS A 258 -30.37 2.52 -17.98
C CYS A 258 -31.04 1.78 -19.14
N GLN A 259 -31.24 0.47 -18.99
CA GLN A 259 -31.92 -0.38 -19.98
C GLN A 259 -33.29 -0.86 -19.50
N ASP A 260 -33.69 -0.48 -18.29
CA ASP A 260 -34.97 -0.85 -17.72
C ASP A 260 -36.11 -0.04 -18.37
N ALA A 261 -37.30 -0.67 -18.44
CA ALA A 261 -38.49 0.02 -18.89
C ALA A 261 -38.89 1.12 -17.89
N PRO A 262 -39.29 2.31 -18.37
CA PRO A 262 -39.66 3.44 -17.51
C PRO A 262 -40.96 3.22 -16.73
#